data_AF-A0A2S9RQ17-F1
#
_entry.id   AF-A0A2S9RQ17-F1
#
_cell.length_a   1.000
_cell.length_b   1.000
_cell.length_c   1.000
_cell.angle_alpha   90.00
_cell.angle_beta   90.00
_cell.angle_gamma   90.00
#
_symmetry.space_group_name_H-M   'P 1'
#
loop_
_entity.id
_entity.type
_entity.pdbx_description
1 polymer ?
#
loop_
_entity_poly.entity_id
_entity_poly.type
_entity_poly.pdbx_seq_one_letter_code
_entity_poly.pdbx_strand_id
1 'polypeptide(L)'
;MIFIAIVLVAITIGANNDQIITFNYIVAESQFQLSSLVAILFGLGLILGWLITAFFYIKLKLKNMALARQVKRQTLQINELTTTRDKVA
;
A
#
# COMPACT_ATOMS: atom_id res chain seq x y z
N MET A 1 -2.38 1.39 15.39
CA MET A 1 -3.69 1.68 16.03
C MET A 1 -4.80 1.89 14.99
N ILE A 2 -4.68 2.84 14.06
CA ILE A 2 -5.77 3.17 13.10
C ILE A 2 -6.20 1.99 12.19
N PHE A 3 -5.24 1.19 11.72
CA PHE A 3 -5.53 0.06 10.82
C PHE A 3 -6.35 -1.04 11.50
N ILE A 4 -6.01 -1.35 12.76
CA ILE A 4 -6.71 -2.35 13.57
C ILE A 4 -8.14 -1.89 13.87
N ALA A 5 -8.35 -0.59 14.11
CA ALA A 5 -9.68 -0.03 14.32
C ALA A 5 -10.56 -0.12 13.05
N ILE A 6 -10.01 0.16 11.87
CA ILE A 6 -10.73 0.03 10.59
C ILE A 6 -11.11 -1.43 10.34
N VAL A 7 -10.21 -2.38 10.60
CA VAL A 7 -10.47 -3.81 10.46
C VAL A 7 -11.55 -4.29 11.43
N LEU A 8 -11.49 -3.86 12.70
CA LEU A 8 -12.50 -4.19 13.70
C LEU A 8 -13.87 -3.63 13.33
N VAL A 9 -13.96 -2.36 12.91
CA VAL A 9 -15.22 -1.74 12.51
C VAL A 9 -15.81 -2.45 11.28
N ALA A 10 -14.98 -2.84 10.30
CA ALA A 10 -15.45 -3.62 9.15
C ALA A 10 -16.00 -5.00 9.56
N ILE A 11 -15.31 -5.72 10.46
CA ILE A 11 -15.77 -7.02 10.99
C ILE A 11 -17.05 -6.85 11.80
N THR A 12 -17.12 -5.85 12.68
CA THR A 12 -18.28 -5.61 13.55
C THR A 12 -19.51 -5.18 12.75
N ILE A 13 -19.36 -4.30 11.75
CA ILE A 13 -20.46 -3.90 10.85
C ILE A 13 -20.91 -5.10 10.00
N GLY A 14 -19.95 -5.90 9.52
CA GLY A 14 -20.26 -7.11 8.77
C GLY A 14 -20.95 -8.19 9.60
N ALA A 15 -20.62 -8.29 10.90
CA ALA A 15 -21.20 -9.25 11.84
C ALA A 15 -22.53 -8.79 12.47
N ASN A 16 -22.84 -7.49 12.47
CA ASN A 16 -24.11 -6.94 13.00
C ASN A 16 -25.18 -6.71 11.91
N ASN A 17 -24.91 -7.01 10.64
CA ASN A 17 -25.92 -6.94 9.58
C ASN A 17 -26.79 -8.21 9.56
N ASP A 18 -27.42 -8.51 10.70
CA ASP A 18 -28.27 -9.67 10.95
C ASP A 18 -29.68 -9.51 10.34
N GLN A 19 -29.80 -8.78 9.22
CA GLN A 19 -31.06 -8.61 8.49
C GLN A 19 -31.08 -9.52 7.26
N ILE A 20 -31.48 -10.76 7.50
CA ILE A 20 -31.72 -11.81 6.51
C ILE A 20 -32.96 -11.38 5.68
N ILE A 21 -32.76 -10.78 4.50
CA ILE A 21 -33.83 -10.68 3.50
C ILE A 21 -33.77 -11.96 2.66
N THR A 22 -34.63 -12.91 2.99
CA THR A 22 -34.86 -14.18 2.28
C THR A 22 -35.17 -13.94 0.80
N PHE A 23 -34.18 -14.18 -0.07
CA PHE A 23 -34.43 -14.38 -1.50
C PHE A 23 -34.39 -15.87 -1.82
N ASN A 24 -35.58 -16.48 -1.83
CA ASN A 24 -35.81 -17.79 -2.40
C ASN A 24 -35.63 -17.70 -3.92
N TYR A 25 -34.46 -18.13 -4.41
CA TYR A 25 -34.28 -18.44 -5.82
C TYR A 25 -34.26 -19.96 -5.96
N ILE A 26 -35.34 -20.45 -6.57
CA ILE A 26 -35.76 -21.74 -7.14
C ILE A 26 -34.67 -22.81 -7.48
N VAL A 27 -33.36 -22.61 -7.24
CA VAL A 27 -32.30 -23.57 -7.58
C VAL A 27 -31.21 -23.77 -6.50
N ALA A 28 -30.91 -22.83 -5.61
CA ALA A 28 -30.02 -23.03 -4.45
C ALA A 28 -29.93 -21.73 -3.63
N GLU A 29 -30.21 -21.82 -2.33
CA GLU A 29 -30.25 -20.70 -1.39
C GLU A 29 -28.84 -20.14 -1.10
N SER A 30 -28.31 -19.29 -1.99
CA SER A 30 -27.05 -18.59 -1.74
C SER A 30 -27.34 -17.25 -1.06
N GLN A 31 -27.34 -17.28 0.27
CA GLN A 31 -27.57 -16.13 1.16
C GLN A 31 -26.42 -15.12 1.07
N PHE A 32 -26.36 -14.30 0.01
CA PHE A 32 -25.40 -13.21 -0.08
C PHE A 32 -25.92 -12.00 0.71
N GLN A 33 -25.52 -11.91 1.97
CA GLN A 33 -25.74 -10.72 2.80
C GLN A 33 -25.06 -9.49 2.16
N LEU A 34 -25.63 -8.30 2.30
CA LEU A 34 -24.97 -7.04 1.90
C LEU A 34 -23.55 -6.92 2.50
N SER A 35 -23.36 -7.50 3.68
CA SER A 35 -22.08 -7.67 4.36
C SER A 35 -21.01 -8.33 3.49
N SER A 36 -21.36 -9.43 2.80
CA SER A 36 -20.43 -10.16 1.91
C SER A 36 -20.05 -9.32 0.69
N LEU A 37 -21.00 -8.57 0.12
CA LEU A 37 -20.73 -7.72 -1.04
C LEU A 37 -19.79 -6.56 -0.67
N VAL A 38 -20.04 -5.90 0.47
CA VAL A 38 -19.18 -4.84 1.01
C VAL A 38 -17.81 -5.38 1.41
N ALA A 39 -17.74 -6.57 2.02
CA ALA A 39 -16.48 -7.21 2.40
C ALA A 39 -15.62 -7.54 1.18
N ILE A 40 -16.21 -8.03 0.08
CA ILE A 40 -15.49 -8.30 -1.17
C ILE A 40 -15.03 -6.98 -1.82
N LEU A 41 -15.89 -5.96 -1.87
CA LEU A 41 -15.51 -4.66 -2.43
C LEU A 41 -14.36 -4.02 -1.66
N PHE A 42 -14.42 -4.09 -0.32
CA PHE A 42 -13.41 -3.52 0.57
C PHE A 42 -12.11 -4.34 0.52
N GLY A 43 -12.21 -5.67 0.49
CA GLY A 43 -11.08 -6.57 0.32
C GLY A 43 -10.36 -6.35 -1.01
N LEU A 44 -11.10 -6.23 -2.11
CA LEU A 44 -10.55 -5.89 -3.43
C LEU A 44 -9.88 -4.51 -3.42
N GLY A 45 -10.54 -3.50 -2.85
CA GLY A 45 -9.98 -2.15 -2.71
C GLY A 45 -8.69 -2.13 -1.89
N LEU A 46 -8.63 -2.89 -0.80
CA LEU A 46 -7.43 -3.05 0.03
C LEU A 46 -6.31 -3.74 -0.73
N ILE A 47 -6.60 -4.84 -1.43
CA ILE A 47 -5.62 -5.59 -2.22
C ILE A 47 -5.05 -4.70 -3.33
N LEU A 48 -5.92 -4.01 -4.07
CA LEU A 48 -5.50 -3.07 -5.13
C LEU A 48 -4.66 -1.92 -4.58
N GLY A 49 -5.11 -1.29 -3.49
CA GLY A 49 -4.37 -0.21 -2.84
C GLY A 49 -3.01 -0.66 -2.29
N TRP A 50 -2.96 -1.84 -1.69
CA TRP A 50 -1.72 -2.46 -1.21
C TRP A 50 -0.77 -2.74 -2.37
N LEU A 51 -1.26 -3.30 -3.48
CA LEU A 51 -0.44 -3.62 -4.64
C LEU A 51 0.21 -2.37 -5.25
N ILE A 52 -0.59 -1.31 -5.42
CA ILE A 52 -0.12 -0.01 -5.94
C ILE A 52 0.93 0.59 -5.01
N THR A 53 0.63 0.61 -3.71
CA THR A 53 1.53 1.18 -2.70
C THR A 53 2.84 0.38 -2.63
N ALA A 54 2.78 -0.94 -2.63
CA ALA A 54 3.95 -1.81 -2.61
C ALA A 54 4.83 -1.60 -3.86
N PHE A 55 4.22 -1.55 -5.04
CA PHE A 55 4.94 -1.28 -6.29
C PHE A 55 5.63 0.09 -6.26
N PHE A 56 4.92 1.13 -5.85
CA PHE A 56 5.46 2.48 -5.78
C PHE A 56 6.58 2.59 -4.74
N TYR A 57 6.43 1.91 -3.60
CA TYR A 57 7.44 1.85 -2.55
C TYR A 57 8.74 1.20 -3.02
N ILE A 58 8.67 0.08 -3.73
CA ILE A 58 9.85 -0.57 -4.32
C ILE A 58 10.54 0.36 -5.31
N LYS A 59 9.77 0.99 -6.21
CA LYS A 59 10.30 1.95 -7.19
C LYS A 59 10.97 3.14 -6.50
N LEU A 60 10.36 3.68 -5.45
CA LEU A 60 10.91 4.78 -4.66
C LEU A 60 12.22 4.38 -3.97
N LYS A 61 12.26 3.19 -3.36
CA LYS A 61 13.46 2.66 -2.69
C LYS A 61 14.62 2.49 -3.67
N LEU A 62 14.35 1.97 -4.87
CA LEU A 62 15.35 1.82 -5.94
C LEU A 62 15.89 3.18 -6.39
N LYS A 63 15.00 4.16 -6.62
CA LYS A 63 15.40 5.53 -6.97
C LYS A 63 16.26 6.16 -5.87
N ASN A 64 15.88 5.99 -4.61
CA ASN A 64 16.61 6.57 -3.49
C ASN A 64 18.03 5.98 -3.37
N MET A 65 18.17 4.67 -3.61
CA MET A 65 19.48 4.02 -3.65
C MET A 65 20.34 4.51 -4.83
N ALA A 66 19.75 4.70 -6.01
CA ALA A 66 20.45 5.25 -7.16
C ALA A 66 20.89 6.70 -6.93
N LEU A 67 20.04 7.52 -6.30
CA LEU A 67 20.36 8.89 -5.93
C LEU A 67 21.49 8.95 -4.89
N ALA A 68 21.42 8.14 -3.83
CA ALA A 68 22.48 8.08 -2.82
C ALA A 68 23.85 7.71 -3.42
N ARG A 69 23.87 6.81 -4.41
CA ARG A 69 25.10 6.47 -5.15
C ARG A 69 25.61 7.64 -6.00
N GLN A 70 24.73 8.39 -6.66
CA GLN A 70 25.11 9.56 -7.44
C GLN A 70 25.66 10.68 -6.56
N VAL A 71 24.99 10.97 -5.43
CA VAL A 71 25.47 11.94 -4.43
C VAL A 71 26.87 11.56 -3.97
N LYS A 72 27.11 10.30 -3.59
CA LYS A 72 28.44 9.85 -3.17
C LYS A 72 29.52 10.09 -4.25
N ARG A 73 29.21 9.84 -5.52
CA ARG A 73 30.14 10.09 -6.64
C ARG A 73 30.41 11.57 -6.84
N GLN A 74 29.38 12.41 -6.78
CA GLN A 74 29.51 13.86 -6.90
C GLN A 74 30.33 14.45 -5.75
N THR A 75 30.09 14.02 -4.51
CA THR A 75 30.88 14.44 -3.34
C THR A 75 32.35 14.08 -3.49
N LEU A 76 32.67 12.89 -4.03
CA LEU A 76 34.06 12.48 -4.28
C LEU A 76 34.73 13.37 -5.35
N GLN A 77 34.04 13.66 -6.46
CA GLN A 77 34.57 14.55 -7.49
C GLN A 77 34.82 15.96 -6.97
N ILE A 78 33.91 16.50 -6.15
CA ILE A 78 34.08 17.83 -5.53
C ILE A 78 35.31 17.83 -4.61
N ASN A 79 35.51 16.78 -3.80
CA ASN A 79 36.68 16.68 -2.92
C ASN A 79 37.99 16.57 -3.72
N GLU A 80 38.02 15.80 -4.80
CA GLU A 80 39.18 15.68 -5.69
C GLU A 80 39.51 17.01 -6.39
N LEU A 81 38.50 17.71 -6.91
CA LEU A 81 38.67 19.04 -7.51
C LEU A 81 39.17 20.06 -6.49
N THR A 82 38.62 20.06 -5.27
CA THR A 82 39.04 20.97 -4.19
C THR A 82 40.48 20.69 -3.76
N THR A 83 40.84 19.41 -3.57
CA THR A 83 42.21 19.00 -3.25
C THR A 83 43.20 19.38 -4.34
N THR A 84 42.81 19.26 -5.62
CA THR A 84 43.65 19.64 -6.75
C THR A 84 43.83 21.15 -6.81
N ARG A 85 42.76 21.92 -6.60
CA ARG A 85 42.83 23.39 -6.54
C ARG A 85 43.79 23.87 -5.45
N ASP A 86 43.71 23.30 -4.24
CA ASP A 86 44.56 23.70 -3.12
C ASP A 86 46.03 23.28 -3.28
N LYS A 87 46.33 22.29 -4.12
CA LYS A 87 47.72 21.93 -4.50
C LYS A 87 48.33 22.87 -5.55
N VAL A 88 47.50 23.58 -6.31
CA VAL A 88 47.93 24.46 -7.42
C VAL A 88 48.00 25.92 -6.97
N ALA A 89 47.33 26.27 -5.86
CA ALA A 89 47.41 27.57 -5.17
C ALA A 89 48.64 27.64 -4.24
#